data_AF-A0A941F3C7-F1
#
_entry.id   AF-A0A941F3C7-F1
#
_cell.length_a   1.000
_cell.length_b   1.000
_cell.length_c   1.000
_cell.angle_alpha   90.00
_cell.angle_beta   90.00
_cell.angle_gamma   90.00
#
_symmetry.space_group_name_H-M   'P 1'
#
loop_
_entity.id
_entity.type
_entity.pdbx_description
1 polymer ?
#
loop_
_entity_poly.entity_id
_entity_poly.type
_entity_poly.pdbx_seq_one_letter_code
_entity_poly.pdbx_strand_id
1 'polypeptide(L)'
;MRKIVVVIATLVLVLGACKENVSSPVENNAEFSISISEADFVTLKSAPLGVEDYIPTCDESLSLDYAKVTFDTGKGDETVTIPIFKVAGKYVTQPVKIDMETAESIQVTISEFLVYNMGDDGEIDEDLSLDTSDDVLVKATPHGVFGGSNNSAYFQFINPNNGLRTITLSKFTKEEIVIDVLCYDELVYDNFGFVWFNINAITVRSQCWFGDICVADKTLFEGSVYEQQQNGLQYDMPAIMKIDVLRFIGNGLGNYGPDMNWEFLYSYNNMGTFGNGGENGEGDCMTIAWPDNDNMDELFRFDLYVYLPDINKQFDYRFQNSYSFYNNEAPNPGDDGVVDFVIGSCFSEPFIIIIPPDNDGCTLTQGYWKNHTGDGPGNQTNAWQGATQPDDPFNATQTYLEVLETSAAGGNPYYILAHQYIAALLNVENGPVDLNNWPDVKEAFDNAAELFDNDGIDDIVPEQTFTEQQKSDMVNWSSVLDLFNNGILGPGHCD
;
A
#
# COMPACT_ATOMS: atom_id res chain seq x y z
N MET A 1 13.60 -78.56 48.00
CA MET A 1 12.67 -78.68 46.86
C MET A 1 11.27 -78.35 47.33
N ARG A 2 10.48 -77.63 46.50
CA ARG A 2 9.13 -77.10 46.74
C ARG A 2 9.04 -75.75 47.49
N LYS A 3 9.85 -74.79 47.07
CA LYS A 3 9.41 -73.41 46.84
C LYS A 3 9.38 -73.27 45.32
N ILE A 4 8.22 -72.94 44.75
CA ILE A 4 7.87 -72.66 43.33
C ILE A 4 6.46 -73.24 43.18
N VAL A 5 5.44 -72.36 43.09
CA VAL A 5 4.16 -72.55 42.35
C VAL A 5 3.16 -71.41 42.62
N VAL A 6 3.24 -70.63 43.70
CA VAL A 6 2.11 -69.69 44.03
C VAL A 6 2.36 -68.19 43.75
N VAL A 7 3.49 -67.80 43.15
CA VAL A 7 3.75 -66.36 42.86
C VAL A 7 3.55 -65.99 41.37
N ILE A 8 3.18 -66.94 40.50
CA ILE A 8 3.05 -66.70 39.05
C ILE A 8 1.60 -66.47 38.60
N ALA A 9 0.59 -66.64 39.47
CA ALA A 9 -0.82 -66.46 39.10
C ALA A 9 -1.42 -65.07 39.41
N THR A 10 -0.74 -64.24 40.21
CA THR A 10 -1.22 -62.88 40.56
C THR A 10 -0.49 -61.75 39.82
N LEU A 11 0.56 -62.05 39.05
CA LEU A 11 1.24 -61.07 38.19
C LEU A 11 0.75 -61.10 36.73
N VAL A 12 -0.12 -62.05 36.37
CA VAL A 12 -0.66 -62.19 34.99
C VAL A 12 -2.08 -61.61 34.85
N LEU A 13 -2.72 -61.19 35.95
CA LEU A 13 -4.08 -60.63 35.96
C LEU A 13 -4.17 -59.11 36.19
N VAL A 14 -3.02 -58.40 36.25
CA VAL A 14 -2.98 -56.93 36.36
C VAL A 14 -2.47 -56.25 35.07
N LEU A 15 -2.10 -57.02 34.04
CA LEU A 15 -1.66 -56.48 32.73
C LEU A 15 -2.66 -56.71 31.59
N GLY A 16 -3.90 -57.11 31.92
CA GLY A 16 -4.91 -57.55 30.93
C GLY A 16 -6.23 -56.79 30.94
N ALA A 17 -6.39 -55.72 31.74
CA ALA A 17 -7.64 -54.97 31.79
C ALA A 17 -7.34 -53.46 31.72
N CYS A 18 -7.94 -52.81 30.72
CA CYS A 18 -7.79 -51.41 30.33
C CYS A 18 -6.51 -51.11 29.52
N LYS A 19 -6.28 -51.92 28.48
CA LYS A 19 -5.92 -51.35 27.17
C LYS A 19 -7.22 -50.90 26.50
N GLU A 20 -7.90 -49.92 27.11
CA GLU A 20 -8.63 -49.01 26.24
C GLU A 20 -7.50 -48.27 25.51
N ASN A 21 -7.33 -48.59 24.22
CA ASN A 21 -6.87 -47.57 23.31
C ASN A 21 -7.94 -46.48 23.33
N VAL A 22 -7.99 -45.69 24.40
CA VAL A 22 -8.24 -44.28 24.20
C VAL A 22 -7.04 -43.89 23.36
N SER A 23 -7.21 -43.90 22.04
CA SER A 23 -6.40 -42.99 21.26
C SER A 23 -6.57 -41.67 22.00
N SER A 24 -5.53 -41.21 22.70
CA SER A 24 -5.43 -39.78 22.97
C SER A 24 -5.89 -39.13 21.67
N PRO A 25 -6.92 -38.25 21.69
CA PRO A 25 -7.28 -37.54 20.47
C PRO A 25 -5.94 -37.09 19.88
N VAL A 26 -5.70 -37.42 18.62
CA VAL A 26 -4.44 -37.03 17.98
C VAL A 26 -4.45 -35.52 18.10
N GLU A 27 -3.75 -34.97 19.09
CA GLU A 27 -3.84 -33.55 19.45
C GLU A 27 -3.18 -32.81 18.31
N ASN A 28 -3.96 -32.45 17.29
CA ASN A 28 -3.50 -31.67 16.16
C ASN A 28 -3.53 -30.20 16.56
N ASN A 29 -2.92 -29.84 17.68
CA ASN A 29 -3.01 -28.49 18.21
C ASN A 29 -1.68 -27.76 18.01
N ALA A 30 -1.77 -26.46 17.76
CA ALA A 30 -0.69 -25.52 18.00
C ALA A 30 -1.10 -24.60 19.15
N GLU A 31 -0.12 -24.01 19.81
CA GLU A 31 -0.36 -23.11 20.94
C GLU A 31 0.34 -21.78 20.73
N PHE A 32 -0.29 -20.70 21.19
CA PHE A 32 0.42 -19.44 21.40
C PHE A 32 0.14 -18.88 22.78
N SER A 33 1.13 -18.24 23.38
CA SER A 33 0.96 -17.47 24.62
C SER A 33 1.46 -16.04 24.40
N ILE A 34 0.85 -15.10 25.10
CA ILE A 34 1.18 -13.68 24.97
C ILE A 34 2.00 -13.23 26.15
N SER A 35 3.18 -12.69 25.88
CA SER A 35 3.97 -11.89 26.80
C SER A 35 3.48 -10.45 26.72
N ILE A 36 3.06 -9.90 27.85
CA ILE A 36 2.56 -8.53 27.94
C ILE A 36 3.77 -7.62 28.14
N SER A 37 3.99 -6.77 27.14
CA SER A 37 4.98 -5.70 27.17
C SER A 37 4.25 -4.39 27.40
N GLU A 38 4.69 -3.63 28.40
CA GLU A 38 4.29 -2.23 28.44
C GLU A 38 5.08 -1.52 27.36
N ALA A 39 4.41 -0.75 26.52
CA ALA A 39 5.11 0.03 25.51
C ALA A 39 6.19 0.89 26.20
N ASP A 40 7.46 0.60 25.92
CA ASP A 40 8.58 1.25 26.60
C ASP A 40 8.83 2.64 26.01
N PHE A 41 8.33 3.66 26.69
CA PHE A 41 8.46 5.07 26.32
C PHE A 41 9.79 5.72 26.73
N VAL A 42 10.76 4.96 27.29
CA VAL A 42 12.02 5.52 27.84
C VAL A 42 12.92 6.17 26.76
N THR A 43 12.62 6.00 25.47
CA THR A 43 13.30 6.69 24.37
C THR A 43 12.74 8.08 24.04
N LEU A 44 11.61 8.51 24.62
CA LEU A 44 10.95 9.81 24.37
C LEU A 44 11.58 11.00 25.11
N LYS A 45 12.91 11.07 25.23
CA LYS A 45 13.61 12.28 25.71
C LYS A 45 13.46 13.51 24.81
N SER A 46 12.71 13.39 23.72
CA SER A 46 12.51 14.41 22.69
C SER A 46 11.04 14.71 22.39
N ALA A 47 10.08 14.14 23.16
CA ALA A 47 8.67 14.46 22.97
C ALA A 47 8.42 15.97 23.20
N PRO A 48 7.56 16.63 22.41
CA PRO A 48 7.16 18.00 22.67
C PRO A 48 6.65 18.16 24.11
N LEU A 49 6.99 19.27 24.75
CA LEU A 49 6.49 19.59 26.09
C LEU A 49 4.95 19.52 26.12
N GLY A 50 4.39 18.67 26.99
CA GLY A 50 2.93 18.54 27.20
C GLY A 50 2.30 17.19 26.82
N VAL A 51 3.06 16.27 26.20
CA VAL A 51 2.58 14.91 25.84
C VAL A 51 2.37 14.00 27.06
N GLU A 52 3.12 14.21 28.14
CA GLU A 52 3.01 13.43 29.39
C GLU A 52 1.58 13.49 29.98
N ASP A 53 0.82 14.56 29.72
CA ASP A 53 -0.55 14.73 30.20
C ASP A 53 -1.59 13.94 29.37
N TYR A 54 -1.21 13.37 28.22
CA TYR A 54 -2.11 12.63 27.30
C TYR A 54 -1.89 11.12 27.30
N ILE A 55 -0.86 10.63 27.99
CA ILE A 55 -0.62 9.19 28.16
C ILE A 55 -1.29 8.76 29.47
N PRO A 56 -2.26 7.83 29.44
CA PRO A 56 -2.88 7.34 30.66
C PRO A 56 -1.82 6.71 31.57
N THR A 57 -1.75 7.14 32.82
CA THR A 57 -0.90 6.49 33.82
C THR A 57 -1.62 5.29 34.40
N CYS A 58 -0.96 4.13 34.43
CA CYS A 58 -1.52 2.93 35.02
C CYS A 58 -1.79 3.14 36.51
N ASP A 59 -2.96 2.68 36.96
CA ASP A 59 -3.19 2.51 38.39
C ASP A 59 -2.42 1.27 38.87
N GLU A 60 -1.27 1.52 39.47
CA GLU A 60 -0.38 0.49 40.04
C GLU A 60 -1.03 -0.33 41.17
N SER A 61 -2.22 0.06 41.65
CA SER A 61 -2.97 -0.72 42.64
C SER A 61 -3.77 -1.87 42.03
N LEU A 62 -4.03 -1.84 40.71
CA LEU A 62 -4.79 -2.87 39.99
C LEU A 62 -3.86 -4.00 39.50
N SER A 63 -4.27 -5.25 39.70
CA SER A 63 -3.55 -6.41 39.16
C SER A 63 -3.96 -6.72 37.72
N LEU A 64 -3.06 -7.38 36.97
CA LEU A 64 -3.36 -7.91 35.64
C LEU A 64 -3.76 -9.38 35.82
N ASP A 65 -5.06 -9.65 35.88
CA ASP A 65 -5.58 -10.97 36.29
C ASP A 65 -5.90 -11.86 35.09
N TYR A 66 -6.55 -11.30 34.07
CA TYR A 66 -6.87 -12.02 32.84
C TYR A 66 -6.86 -11.09 31.62
N ALA A 67 -6.79 -11.69 30.43
CA ALA A 67 -6.94 -10.99 29.16
C ALA A 67 -8.10 -11.56 28.33
N LYS A 68 -8.74 -10.71 27.53
CA LYS A 68 -9.58 -11.10 26.41
C LYS A 68 -8.79 -10.92 25.12
N VAL A 69 -8.77 -11.96 24.29
CA VAL A 69 -8.03 -11.97 23.02
C VAL A 69 -8.98 -12.33 21.90
N THR A 70 -9.06 -11.48 20.88
CA THR A 70 -9.80 -11.79 19.66
C THR A 70 -8.82 -12.12 18.55
N PHE A 71 -9.06 -13.23 17.86
CA PHE A 71 -8.22 -13.70 16.75
C PHE A 71 -9.04 -14.43 15.68
N ASP A 72 -8.52 -14.44 14.45
CA ASP A 72 -9.08 -15.19 13.32
C ASP A 72 -8.05 -16.20 12.78
N THR A 73 -8.52 -17.41 12.50
CA THR A 73 -7.76 -18.51 11.87
C THR A 73 -8.16 -18.75 10.41
N GLY A 74 -8.88 -17.81 9.80
CA GLY A 74 -9.57 -17.93 8.51
C GLY A 74 -10.98 -18.54 8.62
N LYS A 75 -11.54 -18.60 9.84
CA LYS A 75 -12.88 -19.15 10.13
C LYS A 75 -13.84 -18.10 10.71
N GLY A 76 -13.38 -16.86 10.85
CA GLY A 76 -14.06 -15.78 11.55
C GLY A 76 -13.47 -15.55 12.93
N ASP A 77 -13.79 -14.39 13.50
CA ASP A 77 -13.27 -13.96 14.79
C ASP A 77 -13.73 -14.87 15.94
N GLU A 78 -12.77 -15.33 16.72
CA GLU A 78 -12.96 -16.03 17.98
C GLU A 78 -12.41 -15.17 19.12
N THR A 79 -13.15 -15.04 20.22
CA THR A 79 -12.69 -14.33 21.42
C THR A 79 -12.56 -15.29 22.59
N VAL A 80 -11.39 -15.31 23.21
CA VAL A 80 -11.08 -16.16 24.36
C VAL A 80 -10.69 -15.32 25.57
N THR A 81 -11.08 -15.78 26.75
CA THR A 81 -10.63 -15.22 28.04
C THR A 81 -9.51 -16.10 28.59
N ILE A 82 -8.36 -15.51 28.89
CA ILE A 82 -7.16 -16.23 29.31
C ILE A 82 -6.53 -15.62 30.57
N PRO A 83 -6.22 -16.43 31.60
CA PRO A 83 -5.52 -15.94 32.80
C PRO A 83 -4.13 -15.37 32.49
N ILE A 84 -3.72 -14.39 33.28
CA ILE A 84 -2.38 -13.79 33.23
C ILE A 84 -1.58 -14.22 34.47
N PHE A 85 -0.30 -14.52 34.27
CA PHE A 85 0.64 -14.90 35.32
C PHE A 85 1.88 -14.01 35.28
N LYS A 86 2.47 -13.75 36.45
CA LYS A 86 3.78 -13.08 36.54
C LYS A 86 4.91 -14.09 36.72
N VAL A 87 5.73 -14.27 35.69
CA VAL A 87 6.87 -15.22 35.69
C VAL A 87 8.17 -14.45 35.47
N ALA A 88 9.14 -14.62 36.39
CA ALA A 88 10.45 -13.95 36.31
C ALA A 88 10.37 -12.41 36.10
N GLY A 89 9.34 -11.77 36.65
CA GLY A 89 9.12 -10.33 36.53
C GLY A 89 8.35 -9.88 35.29
N LYS A 90 7.99 -10.80 34.38
CA LYS A 90 7.19 -10.54 33.17
C LYS A 90 5.76 -11.06 33.33
N TYR A 91 4.79 -10.38 32.74
CA TYR A 91 3.41 -10.86 32.66
C TYR A 91 3.23 -11.69 31.38
N VAL A 92 2.68 -12.89 31.52
CA VAL A 92 2.48 -13.87 30.45
C VAL A 92 1.12 -14.55 30.59
N THR A 93 0.42 -14.78 29.49
CA THR A 93 -0.88 -15.45 29.51
C THR A 93 -0.77 -16.96 29.59
N GLN A 94 -1.87 -17.61 29.98
CA GLN A 94 -2.08 -19.02 29.64
C GLN A 94 -2.02 -19.21 28.11
N PRO A 95 -1.48 -20.33 27.61
CA PRO A 95 -1.48 -20.60 26.16
C PRO A 95 -2.90 -20.83 25.63
N VAL A 96 -3.20 -20.20 24.51
CA VAL A 96 -4.38 -20.46 23.69
C VAL A 96 -4.08 -21.67 22.80
N LYS A 97 -4.98 -22.66 22.81
CA LYS A 97 -4.89 -23.85 21.96
C LYS A 97 -5.68 -23.63 20.67
N ILE A 98 -5.04 -23.86 19.54
CA ILE A 98 -5.64 -23.77 18.21
C ILE A 98 -5.72 -25.17 17.59
N ASP A 99 -6.93 -25.58 17.19
CA ASP A 99 -7.13 -26.83 16.45
C ASP A 99 -6.66 -26.64 15.00
N MET A 100 -5.61 -27.37 14.63
CA MET A 100 -5.01 -27.36 13.30
C MET A 100 -5.76 -28.26 12.32
N GLU A 101 -6.73 -29.06 12.78
CA GLU A 101 -7.41 -30.10 12.02
C GLU A 101 -6.43 -31.02 11.28
N THR A 102 -6.23 -30.79 9.97
CA THR A 102 -5.29 -31.52 9.10
C THR A 102 -4.14 -30.66 8.57
N ALA A 103 -4.09 -29.37 8.92
CA ALA A 103 -3.07 -28.43 8.47
C ALA A 103 -1.73 -28.64 9.19
N GLU A 104 -0.63 -28.45 8.46
CA GLU A 104 0.74 -28.46 9.01
C GLU A 104 1.12 -27.08 9.58
N SER A 105 0.48 -26.01 9.11
CA SER A 105 0.62 -24.64 9.61
C SER A 105 -0.68 -23.87 9.45
N ILE A 106 -0.96 -22.92 10.35
CA ILE A 106 -2.12 -22.02 10.28
C ILE A 106 -1.67 -20.59 10.54
N GLN A 107 -2.27 -19.63 9.84
CA GLN A 107 -2.12 -18.21 10.16
C GLN A 107 -3.18 -17.83 11.19
N VAL A 108 -2.74 -17.14 12.23
CA VAL A 108 -3.58 -16.60 13.29
C VAL A 108 -3.42 -15.08 13.27
N THR A 109 -4.48 -14.37 12.97
CA THR A 109 -4.52 -12.91 12.99
C THR A 109 -5.17 -12.46 14.28
N ILE A 110 -4.40 -11.87 15.19
CA ILE A 110 -4.89 -11.33 16.46
C ILE A 110 -5.36 -9.91 16.20
N SER A 111 -6.62 -9.62 16.47
CA SER A 111 -7.26 -8.32 16.21
C SER A 111 -7.47 -7.50 17.47
N GLU A 112 -7.48 -8.13 18.64
CA GLU A 112 -7.73 -7.47 19.92
C GLU A 112 -6.99 -8.15 21.07
N PHE A 113 -6.49 -7.35 22.00
CA PHE A 113 -5.94 -7.79 23.27
C PHE A 113 -6.30 -6.79 24.39
N LEU A 114 -7.14 -7.22 25.33
CA LEU A 114 -7.63 -6.43 26.45
C LEU A 114 -7.24 -7.08 27.77
N VAL A 115 -6.81 -6.31 28.76
CA VAL A 115 -6.30 -6.80 30.05
C VAL A 115 -7.13 -6.23 31.20
N TYR A 116 -7.69 -7.11 32.01
CA TYR A 116 -8.60 -6.77 33.08
C TYR A 116 -8.00 -7.06 34.47
N ASN A 117 -8.41 -6.24 35.43
CA ASN A 117 -8.36 -6.54 36.85
C ASN A 117 -9.73 -7.12 37.23
N MET A 118 -9.69 -8.27 37.89
CA MET A 118 -10.88 -8.90 38.41
C MET A 118 -11.35 -8.13 39.64
N GLY A 119 -12.66 -7.91 39.74
CA GLY A 119 -13.29 -7.24 40.88
C GLY A 119 -13.16 -8.00 42.20
N ASP A 120 -13.91 -7.57 43.20
CA ASP A 120 -13.83 -8.10 44.58
C ASP A 120 -14.33 -9.56 44.70
N ASP A 121 -14.88 -10.14 43.65
CA ASP A 121 -15.53 -11.47 43.64
C ASP A 121 -14.59 -12.67 43.38
N GLY A 122 -13.37 -12.42 42.88
CA GLY A 122 -12.18 -13.25 43.12
C GLY A 122 -12.14 -14.66 42.54
N GLU A 123 -13.10 -15.10 41.71
CA GLU A 123 -13.04 -16.41 41.03
C GLU A 123 -13.33 -16.31 39.53
N ILE A 124 -12.36 -16.75 38.73
CA ILE A 124 -12.58 -17.12 37.31
C ILE A 124 -13.35 -18.44 37.33
N ASP A 125 -14.69 -18.40 37.19
CA ASP A 125 -15.53 -19.60 37.17
C ASP A 125 -15.10 -20.55 36.03
N GLU A 126 -15.17 -21.87 36.28
CA GLU A 126 -14.83 -22.93 35.32
C GLU A 126 -15.68 -22.85 34.03
N ASP A 127 -16.79 -22.10 34.05
CA ASP A 127 -17.70 -21.90 32.92
C ASP A 127 -17.38 -20.64 32.07
N LEU A 128 -16.31 -19.88 32.37
CA LEU A 128 -15.93 -18.65 31.63
C LEU A 128 -17.06 -17.59 31.50
N SER A 129 -18.17 -17.74 32.24
CA SER A 129 -19.28 -16.81 32.30
C SER A 129 -19.09 -15.86 33.49
N LEU A 130 -18.13 -14.94 33.33
CA LEU A 130 -17.79 -13.95 34.34
C LEU A 130 -18.99 -12.99 34.54
N ASP A 131 -19.36 -12.75 35.79
CA ASP A 131 -20.11 -11.54 36.17
C ASP A 131 -19.17 -10.34 36.01
N THR A 132 -18.96 -9.88 34.78
CA THR A 132 -18.00 -8.81 34.47
C THR A 132 -18.51 -7.43 34.90
N SER A 133 -19.41 -7.34 35.88
CA SER A 133 -20.08 -6.09 36.22
C SER A 133 -19.22 -5.15 37.06
N ASP A 134 -18.22 -5.67 37.77
CA ASP A 134 -17.24 -4.92 38.55
C ASP A 134 -15.79 -5.05 38.03
N ASP A 135 -15.56 -5.88 37.01
CA ASP A 135 -14.27 -5.99 36.33
C ASP A 135 -13.84 -4.66 35.71
N VAL A 136 -12.57 -4.32 35.90
CA VAL A 136 -11.99 -3.06 35.42
C VAL A 136 -11.00 -3.36 34.31
N LEU A 137 -11.18 -2.71 33.15
CA LEU A 137 -10.20 -2.74 32.07
C LEU A 137 -8.96 -1.92 32.50
N VAL A 138 -7.81 -2.56 32.60
CA VAL A 138 -6.55 -1.96 33.11
C VAL A 138 -5.62 -1.56 31.99
N LYS A 139 -5.46 -2.45 31.01
CA LYS A 139 -4.64 -2.19 29.82
C LYS A 139 -5.36 -2.68 28.58
N ALA A 140 -5.18 -2.02 27.46
CA ALA A 140 -5.79 -2.42 26.20
C ALA A 140 -4.79 -2.24 25.06
N THR A 141 -5.04 -2.91 23.95
CA THR A 141 -4.55 -2.54 22.62
C THR A 141 -5.57 -1.62 21.95
N PRO A 142 -5.20 -0.88 20.89
CA PRO A 142 -6.14 -0.05 20.14
C PRO A 142 -7.38 -0.87 19.77
N HIS A 143 -8.58 -0.38 20.14
CA HIS A 143 -9.84 -1.08 19.95
C HIS A 143 -10.97 -0.14 19.51
N GLY A 144 -11.88 -0.68 18.70
CA GLY A 144 -12.91 0.08 18.00
C GLY A 144 -14.23 0.25 18.75
N VAL A 145 -14.62 -0.61 19.69
CA VAL A 145 -15.99 -0.64 20.26
C VAL A 145 -16.03 -1.02 21.75
N PHE A 146 -15.92 -0.05 22.66
CA PHE A 146 -16.23 -0.30 24.07
C PHE A 146 -17.65 0.09 24.43
N GLY A 147 -18.56 -0.90 24.52
CA GLY A 147 -19.74 -0.85 25.41
C GLY A 147 -20.75 0.31 25.30
N GLY A 148 -20.60 1.25 24.36
CA GLY A 148 -21.47 2.40 24.20
C GLY A 148 -20.82 3.52 23.39
N SER A 149 -21.33 3.77 22.18
CA SER A 149 -21.17 4.94 21.27
C SER A 149 -19.81 5.64 21.04
N ASN A 150 -18.77 5.37 21.82
CA ASN A 150 -17.47 6.02 21.73
C ASN A 150 -16.46 5.00 21.20
N ASN A 151 -16.12 5.16 19.93
CA ASN A 151 -15.04 4.44 19.29
C ASN A 151 -13.78 5.31 19.40
N SER A 152 -12.60 4.71 19.62
CA SER A 152 -11.37 5.45 19.33
C SER A 152 -11.40 5.88 17.87
N ALA A 153 -11.36 7.18 17.63
CA ALA A 153 -11.34 7.74 16.26
C ALA A 153 -10.09 7.29 15.49
N TYR A 154 -9.07 6.80 16.21
CA TYR A 154 -7.79 6.40 15.66
C TYR A 154 -7.58 4.89 15.53
N PHE A 155 -8.51 4.08 16.07
CA PHE A 155 -8.44 2.62 15.94
C PHE A 155 -8.36 2.18 14.48
N GLN A 156 -9.17 2.80 13.60
CA GLN A 156 -9.18 2.51 12.16
C GLN A 156 -7.83 2.76 11.47
N PHE A 157 -6.98 3.62 12.03
CA PHE A 157 -5.65 3.93 11.46
C PHE A 157 -4.57 2.95 11.93
N ILE A 158 -4.81 2.23 13.02
CA ILE A 158 -4.00 1.07 13.42
C ILE A 158 -4.52 -0.21 12.80
N ASN A 159 -5.83 -0.29 12.53
CA ASN A 159 -6.43 -1.49 11.99
C ASN A 159 -7.69 -1.19 11.15
N PRO A 160 -7.59 -1.20 9.81
CA PRO A 160 -8.77 -1.31 8.98
C PRO A 160 -9.02 -2.72 8.42
N ASN A 161 -8.03 -3.63 8.31
CA ASN A 161 -8.24 -4.97 7.69
C ASN A 161 -7.25 -6.11 8.05
N ASN A 162 -6.27 -5.96 8.97
CA ASN A 162 -5.20 -6.97 9.17
C ASN A 162 -4.92 -7.38 10.63
N GLY A 163 -5.72 -6.92 11.61
CA GLY A 163 -5.47 -7.20 13.02
C GLY A 163 -4.20 -6.53 13.56
N LEU A 164 -4.00 -6.60 14.88
CA LEU A 164 -2.82 -6.11 15.58
C LEU A 164 -1.56 -6.87 15.16
N ARG A 165 -1.69 -8.18 14.93
CA ARG A 165 -0.56 -9.05 14.60
C ARG A 165 -1.00 -10.36 13.97
N THR A 166 -0.39 -10.73 12.84
CA THR A 166 -0.52 -12.08 12.28
C THR A 166 0.71 -12.92 12.60
N ILE A 167 0.47 -14.15 13.04
CA ILE A 167 1.51 -15.16 13.30
C ILE A 167 1.22 -16.44 12.53
N THR A 168 2.27 -17.18 12.19
CA THR A 168 2.15 -18.51 11.60
C THR A 168 2.52 -19.54 12.65
N LEU A 169 1.56 -20.36 13.05
CA LEU A 169 1.79 -21.48 13.97
C LEU A 169 2.00 -22.75 13.18
N SER A 170 3.02 -23.52 13.56
CA SER A 170 3.25 -24.85 13.02
C SER A 170 2.63 -25.90 13.94
N LYS A 171 2.24 -27.03 13.37
CA LYS A 171 1.65 -28.13 14.14
C LYS A 171 2.60 -28.59 15.26
N PHE A 172 2.07 -28.80 16.47
CA PHE A 172 2.81 -29.18 17.68
C PHE A 172 3.85 -28.15 18.16
N THR A 173 3.76 -26.90 17.70
CA THR A 173 4.61 -25.82 18.22
C THR A 173 3.87 -24.96 19.22
N LYS A 174 4.63 -24.42 20.16
CA LYS A 174 4.19 -23.39 21.08
C LYS A 174 5.02 -22.15 20.83
N GLU A 175 4.37 -21.08 20.41
CA GLU A 175 5.03 -19.79 20.17
C GLU A 175 4.67 -18.80 21.27
N GLU A 176 5.67 -18.04 21.73
CA GLU A 176 5.44 -16.93 22.65
C GLU A 176 5.54 -15.62 21.87
N ILE A 177 4.48 -14.83 21.92
CA ILE A 177 4.38 -13.60 21.17
C ILE A 177 4.32 -12.42 22.12
N VAL A 178 5.11 -11.38 21.84
CA VAL A 178 5.04 -10.14 22.60
C VAL A 178 3.94 -9.25 22.01
N ILE A 179 3.07 -8.74 22.87
CA ILE A 179 2.08 -7.70 22.52
C ILE A 179 2.31 -6.52 23.44
N ASP A 180 2.44 -5.34 22.84
CA ASP A 180 2.49 -4.08 23.56
C ASP A 180 1.08 -3.66 23.97
N VAL A 181 0.93 -3.15 25.19
CA VAL A 181 -0.32 -2.63 25.76
C VAL A 181 -0.08 -1.27 26.44
N LEU A 182 -1.13 -0.45 26.51
CA LEU A 182 -1.16 0.80 27.25
C LEU A 182 -2.22 0.75 28.34
N CYS A 183 -2.00 1.55 29.36
CA CYS A 183 -2.98 1.79 30.43
C CYS A 183 -4.29 2.31 29.83
N TYR A 184 -5.41 1.83 30.36
CA TYR A 184 -6.75 2.22 29.93
C TYR A 184 -7.32 3.31 30.84
N ASP A 185 -7.85 4.37 30.23
CA ASP A 185 -8.65 5.40 30.90
C ASP A 185 -9.73 5.87 29.93
N GLU A 186 -10.99 5.68 30.32
CA GLU A 186 -12.19 5.98 29.54
C GLU A 186 -12.22 7.43 29.02
N LEU A 187 -11.68 8.40 29.77
CA LEU A 187 -11.75 9.83 29.43
C LEU A 187 -10.74 10.26 28.34
N VAL A 188 -9.67 9.49 28.17
CA VAL A 188 -8.61 9.74 27.17
C VAL A 188 -8.61 8.67 26.08
N TYR A 189 -9.49 7.66 26.19
CA TYR A 189 -9.58 6.54 25.27
C TYR A 189 -10.00 6.92 23.85
N ASP A 190 -10.73 8.02 23.66
CA ASP A 190 -11.15 8.48 22.33
C ASP A 190 -9.95 8.76 21.39
N ASN A 191 -8.76 9.02 21.96
CA ASN A 191 -7.50 9.23 21.23
C ASN A 191 -6.62 7.96 21.12
N PHE A 192 -7.11 6.82 21.61
CA PHE A 192 -6.31 5.61 21.81
C PHE A 192 -5.99 4.91 20.49
N GLY A 193 -4.73 5.03 20.09
CA GLY A 193 -4.21 4.62 18.78
C GLY A 193 -3.17 5.61 18.31
N PHE A 194 -3.40 6.91 18.55
CA PHE A 194 -2.39 7.96 18.37
C PHE A 194 -1.07 7.68 19.13
N VAL A 195 -1.15 7.05 20.31
CA VAL A 195 -0.01 6.75 21.20
C VAL A 195 0.79 5.50 20.78
N TRP A 196 0.22 4.60 19.95
CA TRP A 196 0.96 3.45 19.38
C TRP A 196 1.82 3.83 18.19
N PHE A 197 1.50 4.95 17.55
CA PHE A 197 2.43 5.58 16.64
C PHE A 197 3.53 6.19 17.49
N ASN A 198 4.79 5.83 17.19
CA ASN A 198 5.95 6.64 17.54
C ASN A 198 5.56 8.10 17.32
N ILE A 199 5.60 8.97 18.35
CA ILE A 199 5.09 10.35 18.26
C ILE A 199 6.03 11.18 17.42
N ASN A 200 5.95 10.89 16.14
CA ASN A 200 6.06 11.87 15.13
C ASN A 200 4.67 12.47 14.98
N ALA A 201 4.55 13.80 14.98
CA ALA A 201 3.27 14.42 14.66
C ALA A 201 2.87 13.96 13.25
N ILE A 202 1.71 13.32 13.11
CA ILE A 202 1.18 12.90 11.81
C ILE A 202 0.02 13.82 11.49
N THR A 203 0.15 14.64 10.45
CA THR A 203 -0.94 15.43 9.90
C THR A 203 -1.68 14.56 8.88
N VAL A 204 -2.95 14.24 9.14
CA VAL A 204 -3.80 13.66 8.10
C VAL A 204 -4.10 14.76 7.10
N ARG A 205 -3.50 14.65 5.91
CA ARG A 205 -3.75 15.56 4.81
C ARG A 205 -4.85 15.02 3.93
N SER A 206 -5.53 15.92 3.26
CA SER A 206 -6.57 15.58 2.32
C SER A 206 -6.54 16.50 1.12
N GLN A 207 -6.86 15.97 -0.04
CA GLN A 207 -6.93 16.71 -1.28
C GLN A 207 -8.16 16.27 -2.08
N CYS A 208 -8.84 17.23 -2.68
CA CYS A 208 -9.98 16.96 -3.55
C CYS A 208 -9.51 16.64 -4.96
N TRP A 209 -10.12 15.62 -5.57
CA TRP A 209 -9.86 15.19 -6.94
C TRP A 209 -11.16 15.15 -7.71
N PHE A 210 -11.14 15.69 -8.91
CA PHE A 210 -12.23 15.59 -9.87
C PHE A 210 -11.62 15.36 -11.25
N GLY A 211 -12.39 14.77 -12.14
CA GLY A 211 -11.92 14.67 -13.51
C GLY A 211 -13.03 14.26 -14.44
N ASP A 212 -12.76 14.45 -15.72
CA ASP A 212 -13.68 14.17 -16.80
C ASP A 212 -13.07 13.17 -17.79
N ILE A 213 -13.94 12.44 -18.46
CA ILE A 213 -13.59 11.68 -19.66
C ILE A 213 -14.24 12.33 -20.87
N CYS A 214 -13.41 12.62 -21.85
CA CYS A 214 -13.78 13.12 -23.16
C CYS A 214 -13.64 11.99 -24.19
N VAL A 215 -14.76 11.40 -24.58
CA VAL A 215 -14.79 10.19 -25.41
C VAL A 215 -15.15 10.52 -26.85
N ALA A 216 -14.53 9.86 -27.83
CA ALA A 216 -14.84 10.07 -29.25
C ALA A 216 -16.12 9.31 -29.69
N ASP A 217 -16.43 8.19 -29.05
CA ASP A 217 -17.62 7.38 -29.31
C ASP A 217 -18.28 6.94 -28.00
N LYS A 218 -19.33 7.67 -27.62
CA LYS A 218 -20.12 7.35 -26.43
C LYS A 218 -20.89 6.02 -26.51
N THR A 219 -21.06 5.43 -27.71
CA THR A 219 -21.75 4.14 -27.85
C THR A 219 -20.95 2.97 -27.27
N LEU A 220 -19.63 3.17 -27.04
CA LEU A 220 -18.80 2.23 -26.29
C LEU A 220 -19.22 2.14 -24.80
N PHE A 221 -19.93 3.15 -24.31
CA PHE A 221 -20.36 3.28 -22.92
C PHE A 221 -21.83 2.89 -22.68
N GLU A 222 -22.55 2.46 -23.72
CA GLU A 222 -23.91 1.92 -23.60
C GLU A 222 -23.98 0.71 -22.67
N GLY A 223 -24.92 0.72 -21.73
CA GLY A 223 -25.07 -0.32 -20.72
C GLY A 223 -24.03 -0.29 -19.59
N SER A 224 -23.16 0.72 -19.55
CA SER A 224 -22.21 0.92 -18.45
C SER A 224 -22.81 1.74 -17.30
N VAL A 225 -22.07 1.85 -16.19
CA VAL A 225 -22.42 2.74 -15.08
C VAL A 225 -22.43 4.23 -15.45
N TYR A 226 -21.73 4.63 -16.51
CA TYR A 226 -21.81 6.01 -17.03
C TYR A 226 -23.19 6.36 -17.58
N GLU A 227 -23.97 5.37 -18.06
CA GLU A 227 -25.34 5.62 -18.54
C GLU A 227 -26.28 6.01 -17.38
N GLN A 228 -25.87 5.73 -16.13
CA GLN A 228 -26.64 6.01 -14.92
C GLN A 228 -26.36 7.40 -14.32
N GLN A 229 -25.40 8.13 -14.90
CA GLN A 229 -25.16 9.54 -14.57
C GLN A 229 -26.42 10.38 -14.87
N GLN A 230 -26.61 11.49 -14.16
CA GLN A 230 -27.78 12.37 -14.23
C GLN A 230 -28.09 12.81 -15.68
N ASN A 231 -27.05 13.09 -16.46
CA ASN A 231 -27.19 13.49 -17.86
C ASN A 231 -27.06 12.32 -18.86
N GLY A 232 -26.89 11.08 -18.36
CA GLY A 232 -26.61 9.89 -19.14
C GLY A 232 -25.35 10.03 -20.01
N LEU A 233 -25.24 9.23 -21.06
CA LEU A 233 -24.06 9.21 -21.92
C LEU A 233 -23.89 10.50 -22.74
N GLN A 234 -22.79 11.19 -22.47
CA GLN A 234 -22.32 12.38 -23.16
C GLN A 234 -20.95 12.13 -23.81
N TYR A 235 -20.47 13.09 -24.61
CA TYR A 235 -19.08 13.07 -25.08
C TYR A 235 -18.09 13.50 -24.00
N ASP A 236 -18.59 14.31 -23.07
CA ASP A 236 -17.90 14.82 -21.90
C ASP A 236 -18.65 14.32 -20.67
N MET A 237 -18.05 13.44 -19.89
CA MET A 237 -18.69 12.77 -18.76
C MET A 237 -17.77 12.83 -17.55
N PRO A 238 -18.30 13.05 -16.33
CA PRO A 238 -17.51 12.94 -15.12
C PRO A 238 -16.84 11.56 -15.02
N ALA A 239 -15.55 11.54 -14.71
CA ALA A 239 -14.76 10.33 -14.66
C ALA A 239 -15.11 9.49 -13.43
N ILE A 240 -15.38 8.21 -13.66
CA ILE A 240 -15.43 7.22 -12.59
C ILE A 240 -14.00 6.76 -12.35
N MET A 241 -13.42 7.19 -11.25
CA MET A 241 -12.00 7.01 -10.94
C MET A 241 -11.77 6.23 -9.65
N LYS A 242 -10.57 5.67 -9.56
CA LYS A 242 -10.00 5.05 -8.37
C LYS A 242 -8.59 5.58 -8.18
N ILE A 243 -8.22 5.97 -6.97
CA ILE A 243 -6.86 6.36 -6.62
C ILE A 243 -6.35 5.42 -5.54
N ASP A 244 -5.27 4.71 -5.84
CA ASP A 244 -4.53 3.91 -4.86
C ASP A 244 -3.42 4.79 -4.27
N VAL A 245 -3.39 4.87 -2.93
CA VAL A 245 -2.40 5.62 -2.17
C VAL A 245 -1.34 4.66 -1.66
N LEU A 246 -0.08 4.93 -2.00
CA LEU A 246 1.06 4.13 -1.59
C LEU A 246 2.08 4.98 -0.83
N ARG A 247 2.79 4.36 0.11
CA ARG A 247 3.93 4.94 0.84
C ARG A 247 5.18 4.12 0.60
N PHE A 248 6.31 4.79 0.44
CA PHE A 248 7.58 4.11 0.29
C PHE A 248 8.10 3.54 1.63
N ILE A 249 8.44 2.25 1.69
CA ILE A 249 9.11 1.58 2.82
C ILE A 249 10.59 1.33 2.47
N GLY A 250 11.46 2.29 2.77
CA GLY A 250 12.90 2.12 2.61
C GLY A 250 13.72 2.77 3.71
N ASN A 251 14.86 2.16 4.03
CA ASN A 251 15.81 2.72 4.98
C ASN A 251 16.75 3.71 4.27
N GLY A 252 16.35 4.97 4.24
CA GLY A 252 17.20 6.09 3.83
C GLY A 252 17.21 6.42 2.34
N LEU A 253 17.67 7.64 2.07
CA LEU A 253 17.86 8.20 0.73
C LEU A 253 18.68 7.24 -0.15
N GLY A 254 18.06 6.64 -1.18
CA GLY A 254 18.82 6.13 -2.32
C GLY A 254 18.56 4.71 -2.86
N ASN A 255 17.35 4.14 -2.79
CA ASN A 255 17.01 2.97 -3.62
C ASN A 255 15.53 2.98 -4.06
N TYR A 256 15.19 3.81 -5.05
CA TYR A 256 13.87 3.87 -5.66
C TYR A 256 13.88 3.11 -6.99
N GLY A 257 13.60 1.81 -6.95
CA GLY A 257 13.19 1.06 -8.14
C GLY A 257 11.68 1.21 -8.37
N PRO A 258 11.17 1.08 -9.60
CA PRO A 258 9.76 1.35 -9.92
C PRO A 258 8.76 0.43 -9.19
N ASP A 259 9.16 -0.80 -8.83
CA ASP A 259 8.27 -1.83 -8.27
C ASP A 259 8.77 -2.49 -6.98
N MET A 260 9.74 -1.89 -6.28
CA MET A 260 10.18 -2.41 -4.98
C MET A 260 9.95 -1.36 -3.90
N ASN A 261 9.49 -1.81 -2.73
CA ASN A 261 9.37 -1.02 -1.49
C ASN A 261 8.20 -0.03 -1.43
N TRP A 262 7.07 -0.28 -2.10
CA TRP A 262 5.84 0.50 -1.89
C TRP A 262 4.85 -0.28 -1.04
N GLU A 263 4.41 0.32 0.06
CA GLU A 263 3.29 -0.12 0.87
C GLU A 263 2.01 0.49 0.30
N PHE A 264 1.10 -0.36 -0.14
CA PHE A 264 -0.26 0.09 -0.38
C PHE A 264 -0.90 0.51 0.95
N LEU A 265 -1.39 1.74 1.04
CA LEU A 265 -2.08 2.26 2.21
C LEU A 265 -3.60 2.13 2.07
N TYR A 266 -4.17 2.79 1.06
CA TYR A 266 -5.62 2.94 0.89
C TYR A 266 -6.00 3.01 -0.59
N SER A 267 -7.26 2.71 -0.90
CA SER A 267 -7.85 2.94 -2.23
C SER A 267 -9.17 3.68 -2.07
N TYR A 268 -9.33 4.73 -2.87
CA TYR A 268 -10.54 5.55 -2.93
C TYR A 268 -11.16 5.40 -4.30
N ASN A 269 -12.49 5.33 -4.40
CA ASN A 269 -13.20 5.37 -5.67
C ASN A 269 -14.54 6.11 -5.54
N ASN A 270 -14.99 6.71 -6.64
CA ASN A 270 -16.23 7.50 -6.70
C ASN A 270 -17.37 6.76 -7.44
N MET A 271 -17.27 5.44 -7.59
CA MET A 271 -18.32 4.62 -8.21
C MET A 271 -19.42 4.29 -7.20
N GLY A 272 -20.67 4.61 -7.53
CA GLY A 272 -21.83 4.22 -6.74
C GLY A 272 -22.27 2.80 -7.02
N THR A 273 -22.41 1.98 -5.98
CA THR A 273 -23.29 0.81 -6.06
C THR A 273 -24.74 1.27 -5.84
N PHE A 274 -25.69 0.72 -6.61
CA PHE A 274 -27.12 1.05 -6.52
C PHE A 274 -27.59 1.24 -5.06
N GLY A 275 -27.96 2.48 -4.71
CA GLY A 275 -28.53 2.82 -3.40
C GLY A 275 -27.53 3.11 -2.27
N ASN A 276 -26.23 3.25 -2.55
CA ASN A 276 -25.20 3.45 -1.53
C ASN A 276 -24.30 4.69 -1.77
N GLY A 277 -24.90 5.82 -2.16
CA GLY A 277 -24.30 7.16 -2.00
C GLY A 277 -23.09 7.54 -2.85
N GLY A 278 -22.53 6.66 -3.69
CA GLY A 278 -21.56 7.07 -4.71
C GLY A 278 -22.26 7.69 -5.91
N GLU A 279 -21.72 8.79 -6.42
CA GLU A 279 -22.35 9.61 -7.47
C GLU A 279 -21.87 9.22 -8.89
N ASN A 280 -21.23 8.05 -9.06
CA ASN A 280 -20.72 7.57 -10.36
C ASN A 280 -19.86 8.63 -11.07
N GLY A 281 -18.96 9.26 -10.34
CA GLY A 281 -18.15 10.37 -10.82
C GLY A 281 -18.81 11.74 -10.77
N GLU A 282 -20.12 11.84 -10.54
CA GLU A 282 -20.82 13.11 -10.43
C GLU A 282 -20.69 13.76 -9.04
N GLY A 283 -21.12 15.02 -8.92
CA GLY A 283 -21.24 15.75 -7.66
C GLY A 283 -19.92 16.29 -7.09
N ASP A 284 -19.72 16.17 -5.78
CA ASP A 284 -18.57 16.79 -5.10
C ASP A 284 -17.27 16.03 -5.42
N CYS A 285 -16.14 16.74 -5.41
CA CYS A 285 -14.82 16.15 -5.61
C CYS A 285 -14.53 15.00 -4.63
N MET A 286 -13.89 13.95 -5.12
CA MET A 286 -13.48 12.81 -4.30
C MET A 286 -12.31 13.25 -3.41
N THR A 287 -12.51 13.21 -2.09
CA THR A 287 -11.45 13.57 -1.15
C THR A 287 -10.53 12.37 -0.90
N ILE A 288 -9.25 12.54 -1.23
CA ILE A 288 -8.17 11.57 -0.97
C ILE A 288 -7.41 12.01 0.27
N ALA A 289 -7.24 11.12 1.24
CA ALA A 289 -6.49 11.41 2.46
C ALA A 289 -5.26 10.51 2.59
N TRP A 290 -4.19 11.05 3.20
CA TRP A 290 -2.98 10.30 3.49
C TRP A 290 -2.34 10.74 4.82
N PRO A 291 -1.66 9.82 5.53
CA PRO A 291 -1.02 10.12 6.80
C PRO A 291 0.38 10.68 6.57
N ASP A 292 0.57 11.99 6.68
CA ASP A 292 1.88 12.64 6.55
C ASP A 292 2.57 12.80 7.91
N ASN A 293 3.76 12.23 8.06
CA ASN A 293 4.59 12.38 9.24
C ASN A 293 5.37 13.71 9.24
N ASP A 294 4.94 14.69 10.03
CA ASP A 294 5.56 16.02 10.12
C ASP A 294 7.05 16.02 10.55
N ASN A 295 7.55 14.90 11.10
CA ASN A 295 8.93 14.76 11.55
C ASN A 295 9.80 13.88 10.62
N MET A 296 9.24 13.36 9.52
CA MET A 296 9.96 12.54 8.55
C MET A 296 9.62 13.00 7.13
N ASP A 297 10.61 13.00 6.24
CA ASP A 297 10.34 13.14 4.81
C ASP A 297 9.91 11.77 4.27
N GLU A 298 8.59 11.58 4.17
CA GLU A 298 7.95 10.39 3.61
C GLU A 298 7.63 10.63 2.13
N LEU A 299 7.89 9.60 1.31
CA LEU A 299 7.54 9.61 -0.09
C LEU A 299 6.23 8.84 -0.30
N PHE A 300 5.24 9.53 -0.85
CA PHE A 300 3.95 8.98 -1.24
C PHE A 300 3.85 8.85 -2.75
N ARG A 301 2.95 7.97 -3.19
CA ARG A 301 2.58 7.80 -4.60
C ARG A 301 1.08 7.59 -4.72
N PHE A 302 0.43 8.38 -5.56
CA PHE A 302 -0.97 8.19 -5.92
C PHE A 302 -1.06 7.60 -7.32
N ASP A 303 -1.56 6.38 -7.44
CA ASP A 303 -1.81 5.74 -8.72
C ASP A 303 -3.28 5.97 -9.11
N LEU A 304 -3.49 6.80 -10.14
CA LEU A 304 -4.80 7.15 -10.68
C LEU A 304 -5.24 6.10 -11.71
N TYR A 305 -6.45 5.60 -11.53
CA TYR A 305 -7.14 4.71 -12.44
C TYR A 305 -8.49 5.29 -12.84
N VAL A 306 -8.91 5.05 -14.08
CA VAL A 306 -10.23 5.45 -14.58
C VAL A 306 -10.95 4.24 -15.14
N TYR A 307 -12.24 4.12 -14.86
CA TYR A 307 -13.08 3.01 -15.28
C TYR A 307 -13.40 3.16 -16.77
N LEU A 308 -12.74 2.36 -17.62
CA LEU A 308 -12.81 2.49 -19.07
C LEU A 308 -13.06 1.13 -19.74
N PRO A 309 -13.76 1.10 -20.89
CA PRO A 309 -13.98 -0.13 -21.65
C PRO A 309 -12.73 -0.57 -22.40
N ASP A 310 -12.57 -1.88 -22.60
CA ASP A 310 -11.70 -2.44 -23.63
C ASP A 310 -12.41 -2.49 -25.01
N ILE A 311 -11.70 -3.02 -26.01
CA ILE A 311 -12.25 -3.22 -27.38
C ILE A 311 -13.48 -4.14 -27.42
N ASN A 312 -13.71 -4.96 -26.39
CA ASN A 312 -14.84 -5.87 -26.25
C ASN A 312 -15.97 -5.29 -25.38
N LYS A 313 -15.91 -4.00 -25.02
CA LYS A 313 -16.83 -3.33 -24.08
C LYS A 313 -16.80 -3.92 -22.66
N GLN A 314 -15.69 -4.52 -22.25
CA GLN A 314 -15.46 -4.93 -20.86
C GLN A 314 -14.82 -3.78 -20.11
N PHE A 315 -15.50 -3.31 -19.06
CA PHE A 315 -15.04 -2.20 -18.25
C PHE A 315 -14.16 -2.67 -17.10
N ASP A 316 -13.06 -1.97 -16.89
CA ASP A 316 -12.17 -2.15 -15.74
C ASP A 316 -11.50 -0.82 -15.38
N TYR A 317 -10.95 -0.73 -14.17
CA TYR A 317 -10.12 0.39 -13.77
C TYR A 317 -8.77 0.31 -14.48
N ARG A 318 -8.54 1.22 -15.42
CA ARG A 318 -7.30 1.31 -16.20
C ARG A 318 -6.40 2.37 -15.60
N PHE A 319 -5.14 2.01 -15.37
CA PHE A 319 -4.12 2.95 -14.89
C PHE A 319 -3.98 4.11 -15.87
N GLN A 320 -3.91 5.33 -15.35
CA GLN A 320 -3.75 6.56 -16.13
C GLN A 320 -2.44 7.25 -15.81
N ASN A 321 -2.15 7.48 -14.54
CA ASN A 321 -0.97 8.21 -14.12
C ASN A 321 -0.56 7.85 -12.69
N SER A 322 0.68 8.16 -12.34
CA SER A 322 1.21 8.04 -11.00
C SER A 322 1.82 9.36 -10.56
N TYR A 323 1.47 9.82 -9.36
CA TYR A 323 1.95 11.07 -8.79
C TYR A 323 2.77 10.76 -7.54
N SER A 324 4.09 10.88 -7.63
CA SER A 324 4.98 10.72 -6.48
C SER A 324 5.34 12.07 -5.87
N PHE A 325 5.24 12.19 -4.56
CA PHE A 325 5.48 13.44 -3.85
C PHE A 325 5.89 13.20 -2.40
N TYR A 326 6.54 14.19 -1.80
CA TYR A 326 6.90 14.15 -0.38
C TYR A 326 5.82 14.81 0.47
N ASN A 327 5.45 14.19 1.58
CA ASN A 327 4.69 14.83 2.66
C ASN A 327 3.47 15.65 2.20
N ASN A 328 3.58 16.99 2.24
CA ASN A 328 2.53 17.94 1.90
C ASN A 328 2.60 18.48 0.47
N GLU A 329 3.58 18.05 -0.32
CA GLU A 329 3.83 18.48 -1.70
C GLU A 329 2.98 17.69 -2.71
N ALA A 330 1.76 17.32 -2.32
CA ALA A 330 0.81 16.61 -3.18
C ALA A 330 0.56 17.37 -4.49
N PRO A 331 0.04 16.70 -5.53
CA PRO A 331 -0.20 17.30 -6.85
C PRO A 331 -0.92 18.64 -6.75
N ASN A 332 -0.55 19.61 -7.57
CA ASN A 332 -1.08 20.97 -7.47
C ASN A 332 -2.61 20.97 -7.71
N PRO A 333 -3.44 21.36 -6.72
CA PRO A 333 -4.90 21.35 -6.84
C PRO A 333 -5.47 22.60 -7.50
N GLY A 334 -4.66 23.33 -8.30
CA GLY A 334 -5.11 24.56 -8.94
C GLY A 334 -5.57 25.65 -7.97
N ASP A 335 -6.30 26.64 -8.52
CA ASP A 335 -6.77 27.81 -7.77
C ASP A 335 -8.03 27.53 -6.92
N ASP A 336 -8.79 26.49 -7.24
CA ASP A 336 -10.04 26.12 -6.57
C ASP A 336 -9.87 25.01 -5.52
N GLY A 337 -8.68 24.43 -5.40
CA GLY A 337 -8.37 23.40 -4.42
C GLY A 337 -8.77 21.99 -4.86
N VAL A 338 -9.04 21.79 -6.15
CA VAL A 338 -9.34 20.49 -6.77
C VAL A 338 -8.22 20.11 -7.75
N VAL A 339 -7.69 18.90 -7.60
CA VAL A 339 -6.84 18.33 -8.64
C VAL A 339 -7.74 17.83 -9.76
N ASP A 340 -7.74 18.58 -10.86
CA ASP A 340 -8.48 18.23 -12.06
C ASP A 340 -7.64 17.41 -13.04
N PHE A 341 -8.29 16.45 -13.69
CA PHE A 341 -7.73 15.78 -14.87
C PHE A 341 -8.80 15.58 -15.94
N VAL A 342 -8.38 15.51 -17.20
CA VAL A 342 -9.25 15.15 -18.31
C VAL A 342 -8.60 14.02 -19.08
N ILE A 343 -9.32 12.93 -19.29
CA ILE A 343 -8.87 11.82 -20.14
C ILE A 343 -9.52 11.95 -21.51
N GLY A 344 -8.70 12.07 -22.55
CA GLY A 344 -9.17 12.27 -23.93
C GLY A 344 -9.38 13.74 -24.26
N SER A 345 -9.99 14.03 -25.42
CA SER A 345 -10.18 15.42 -25.88
C SER A 345 -11.60 15.68 -26.40
N CYS A 346 -12.26 16.71 -25.85
CA CYS A 346 -13.66 17.07 -26.13
C CYS A 346 -13.81 17.97 -27.37
N PHE A 347 -12.97 17.80 -28.39
CA PHE A 347 -13.11 18.58 -29.62
C PHE A 347 -14.33 18.10 -30.41
N SER A 348 -15.40 18.90 -30.35
CA SER A 348 -16.66 18.72 -31.08
C SER A 348 -16.61 19.11 -32.56
N GLU A 349 -15.42 19.40 -33.10
CA GLU A 349 -15.23 19.31 -34.53
C GLU A 349 -15.23 17.82 -34.89
N PRO A 350 -15.75 17.39 -36.06
CA PRO A 350 -15.51 16.05 -36.55
C PRO A 350 -14.02 15.95 -36.86
N PHE A 351 -13.20 15.78 -35.82
CA PHE A 351 -12.03 14.96 -35.94
C PHE A 351 -12.58 13.62 -36.37
N ILE A 352 -12.45 13.39 -37.67
CA ILE A 352 -12.09 12.09 -38.18
C ILE A 352 -11.24 11.48 -37.06
N ILE A 353 -11.74 10.43 -36.40
CA ILE A 353 -10.83 9.44 -35.86
C ILE A 353 -10.07 9.04 -37.10
N ILE A 354 -8.96 9.74 -37.36
CA ILE A 354 -7.88 9.16 -38.10
C ILE A 354 -7.48 8.12 -37.08
N ILE A 355 -8.09 6.93 -37.19
CA ILE A 355 -7.36 5.71 -36.94
C ILE A 355 -6.21 5.93 -37.89
N PRO A 356 -5.04 6.35 -37.40
CA PRO A 356 -3.95 6.59 -38.30
C PRO A 356 -3.74 5.28 -39.01
N PRO A 357 -3.80 5.28 -40.34
CA PRO A 357 -4.33 4.16 -41.10
C PRO A 357 -3.45 2.92 -40.93
N ASP A 358 -3.61 2.10 -39.88
CA ASP A 358 -2.79 0.91 -39.56
C ASP A 358 -1.26 1.06 -39.80
N ASN A 359 -0.72 2.30 -39.92
CA ASN A 359 0.59 2.58 -40.52
C ASN A 359 1.41 3.64 -39.75
N ASP A 360 0.92 4.20 -38.64
CA ASP A 360 1.68 5.17 -37.81
C ASP A 360 2.67 4.48 -36.85
N GLY A 361 2.83 3.17 -37.00
CA GLY A 361 3.88 2.39 -36.35
C GLY A 361 3.53 2.07 -34.91
N CYS A 362 4.55 1.78 -34.13
CA CYS A 362 4.44 1.49 -32.72
C CYS A 362 5.71 1.99 -32.03
N THR A 363 5.65 2.23 -30.73
CA THR A 363 6.78 2.70 -29.93
C THR A 363 7.47 1.54 -29.22
N LEU A 364 8.74 1.78 -28.89
CA LEU A 364 9.65 0.88 -28.22
C LEU A 364 10.24 1.55 -26.99
N THR A 365 10.42 0.79 -25.92
CA THR A 365 10.97 1.30 -24.65
C THR A 365 12.44 1.67 -24.73
N GLN A 366 12.91 2.49 -23.79
CA GLN A 366 14.34 2.77 -23.58
C GLN A 366 15.20 1.50 -23.44
N GLY A 367 14.64 0.43 -22.85
CA GLY A 367 15.33 -0.85 -22.68
C GLY A 367 15.53 -1.58 -24.00
N TYR A 368 14.59 -1.47 -24.93
CA TYR A 368 14.77 -1.98 -26.29
C TYR A 368 15.93 -1.25 -26.98
N TRP A 369 15.86 0.08 -27.05
CA TRP A 369 16.84 0.91 -27.77
C TRP A 369 18.27 0.72 -27.25
N LYS A 370 18.43 0.68 -25.93
CA LYS A 370 19.72 0.41 -25.27
C LYS A 370 20.34 -0.93 -25.67
N ASN A 371 19.53 -1.96 -25.93
CA ASN A 371 20.01 -3.31 -26.23
C ASN A 371 20.13 -3.62 -27.74
N HIS A 372 19.66 -2.74 -28.62
CA HIS A 372 19.65 -2.91 -30.08
C HIS A 372 20.57 -1.91 -30.78
N THR A 373 21.81 -1.79 -30.31
CA THR A 373 22.84 -0.87 -30.86
C THR A 373 23.83 -1.54 -31.81
N GLY A 374 23.83 -2.88 -31.89
CA GLY A 374 24.82 -3.66 -32.64
C GLY A 374 26.08 -4.05 -31.85
N ASP A 375 26.37 -3.37 -30.73
CA ASP A 375 27.65 -3.50 -29.99
C ASP A 375 27.50 -3.94 -28.51
N GLY A 376 26.27 -4.26 -28.05
CA GLY A 376 25.97 -4.66 -26.66
C GLY A 376 26.04 -6.18 -26.35
N PRO A 377 25.98 -6.61 -25.07
CA PRO A 377 25.98 -8.02 -24.67
C PRO A 377 24.70 -8.72 -25.16
N GLY A 378 24.81 -9.43 -26.28
CA GLY A 378 23.69 -10.06 -26.99
C GLY A 378 23.82 -9.94 -28.51
N ASN A 379 24.60 -8.96 -29.00
CA ASN A 379 24.88 -8.74 -30.43
C ASN A 379 23.60 -8.66 -31.28
N GLN A 380 22.55 -8.06 -30.72
CA GLN A 380 21.28 -7.81 -31.42
C GLN A 380 21.57 -6.80 -32.54
N THR A 381 20.89 -6.97 -33.68
CA THR A 381 21.04 -6.08 -34.84
C THR A 381 20.82 -4.62 -34.45
N ASN A 382 21.68 -3.71 -34.92
CA ASN A 382 21.52 -2.28 -34.68
C ASN A 382 20.17 -1.79 -35.25
N ALA A 383 19.28 -1.30 -34.39
CA ALA A 383 17.98 -0.74 -34.73
C ALA A 383 18.00 0.78 -34.92
N TRP A 384 19.10 1.47 -34.58
CA TRP A 384 19.26 2.92 -34.72
C TRP A 384 19.63 3.28 -36.17
N GLN A 385 18.65 3.16 -37.07
CA GLN A 385 18.78 3.42 -38.50
C GLN A 385 18.46 4.88 -38.91
N GLY A 386 18.12 5.73 -37.94
CA GLY A 386 17.80 7.15 -38.07
C GLY A 386 19.03 8.05 -38.19
N ALA A 387 18.84 9.34 -37.94
CA ALA A 387 19.92 10.33 -38.00
C ALA A 387 20.84 10.23 -36.78
N THR A 388 20.26 9.91 -35.62
CA THR A 388 20.95 9.71 -34.35
C THR A 388 21.57 8.32 -34.28
N GLN A 389 22.87 8.24 -33.98
CA GLN A 389 23.63 7.01 -33.81
C GLN A 389 24.08 6.80 -32.35
N PRO A 390 24.32 5.56 -31.89
CA PRO A 390 24.70 5.27 -30.50
C PRO A 390 25.96 6.00 -30.01
N ASP A 391 26.92 6.25 -30.90
CA ASP A 391 28.20 6.91 -30.65
C ASP A 391 28.18 8.42 -30.91
N ASP A 392 27.05 8.98 -31.33
CA ASP A 392 26.90 10.43 -31.47
C ASP A 392 26.95 11.10 -30.09
N PRO A 393 27.54 12.31 -29.99
CA PRO A 393 27.59 13.04 -28.73
C PRO A 393 26.19 13.51 -28.33
N PHE A 394 25.77 13.17 -27.11
CA PHE A 394 24.57 13.74 -26.49
C PHE A 394 24.91 15.02 -25.73
N ASN A 395 26.04 15.02 -25.02
CA ASN A 395 26.61 16.18 -24.36
C ASN A 395 28.15 16.19 -24.53
N ALA A 396 28.82 17.17 -23.91
CA ALA A 396 30.27 17.33 -24.01
C ALA A 396 31.11 16.13 -23.53
N THR A 397 30.52 15.21 -22.76
CA THR A 397 31.23 14.13 -22.06
C THR A 397 30.70 12.73 -22.35
N GLN A 398 29.52 12.59 -22.95
CA GLN A 398 28.83 11.32 -23.13
C GLN A 398 28.14 11.22 -24.49
N THR A 399 28.17 10.02 -25.08
CA THR A 399 27.34 9.67 -26.24
C THR A 399 25.90 9.36 -25.83
N TYR A 400 24.98 9.29 -26.80
CA TYR A 400 23.60 8.85 -26.57
C TYR A 400 23.52 7.48 -25.86
N LEU A 401 24.34 6.50 -26.28
CA LEU A 401 24.39 5.20 -25.62
C LEU A 401 24.96 5.27 -24.20
N GLU A 402 26.04 6.03 -24.00
CA GLU A 402 26.64 6.20 -22.67
C GLU A 402 25.65 6.85 -21.69
N VAL A 403 24.77 7.75 -22.16
CA VAL A 403 23.69 8.32 -21.36
C VAL A 403 22.67 7.24 -20.97
N LEU A 404 22.19 6.41 -21.91
CA LEU A 404 21.27 5.29 -21.61
C LEU A 404 21.89 4.19 -20.73
N GLU A 405 23.22 4.04 -20.77
CA GLU A 405 23.97 3.13 -19.90
C GLU A 405 24.24 3.71 -18.51
N THR A 406 24.30 5.04 -18.41
CA THR A 406 24.49 5.74 -17.15
C THR A 406 23.23 5.59 -16.30
N SER A 407 23.41 5.08 -15.09
CA SER A 407 22.31 4.89 -14.16
C SER A 407 21.71 6.25 -13.77
N ALA A 408 20.39 6.39 -13.93
CA ALA A 408 19.63 7.48 -13.33
C ALA A 408 19.45 7.30 -11.80
N ALA A 409 20.10 6.30 -11.18
CA ALA A 409 20.02 6.04 -9.76
C ALA A 409 20.45 7.27 -8.92
N GLY A 410 19.68 7.56 -7.87
CA GLY A 410 19.84 8.75 -7.05
C GLY A 410 18.91 9.91 -7.42
N GLY A 411 18.00 9.72 -8.40
CA GLY A 411 16.97 10.70 -8.72
C GLY A 411 17.48 11.91 -9.49
N ASN A 412 18.55 11.75 -10.29
CA ASN A 412 19.06 12.86 -11.10
C ASN A 412 18.05 13.16 -12.23
N PRO A 413 17.34 14.31 -12.18
CA PRO A 413 16.29 14.65 -13.14
C PRO A 413 16.82 14.77 -14.58
N TYR A 414 18.10 15.13 -14.74
CA TYR A 414 18.76 15.16 -16.04
C TYR A 414 18.73 13.79 -16.71
N TYR A 415 19.20 12.75 -16.01
CA TYR A 415 19.26 11.40 -16.57
C TYR A 415 17.88 10.76 -16.71
N ILE A 416 16.95 11.06 -15.79
CA ILE A 416 15.56 10.59 -15.89
C ILE A 416 14.90 11.10 -17.18
N LEU A 417 14.99 12.41 -17.43
CA LEU A 417 14.46 12.98 -18.67
C LEU A 417 15.25 12.52 -19.89
N ALA A 418 16.58 12.53 -19.82
CA ALA A 418 17.43 12.17 -20.95
C ALA A 418 17.14 10.74 -21.45
N HIS A 419 16.92 9.77 -20.56
CA HIS A 419 16.60 8.42 -20.99
C HIS A 419 15.29 8.34 -21.77
N GLN A 420 14.25 9.03 -21.30
CA GLN A 420 12.93 9.03 -21.94
C GLN A 420 12.91 9.85 -23.23
N TYR A 421 13.62 10.98 -23.26
CA TYR A 421 13.80 11.79 -24.45
C TYR A 421 14.53 11.02 -25.56
N ILE A 422 15.64 10.34 -25.24
CA ILE A 422 16.39 9.55 -26.22
C ILE A 422 15.51 8.44 -26.81
N ALA A 423 14.74 7.72 -25.99
CA ALA A 423 13.83 6.70 -26.50
C ALA A 423 12.72 7.29 -27.39
N ALA A 424 12.15 8.44 -27.01
CA ALA A 424 11.13 9.11 -27.81
C ALA A 424 11.69 9.61 -29.15
N LEU A 425 12.90 10.18 -29.14
CA LEU A 425 13.63 10.61 -30.33
C LEU A 425 13.84 9.45 -31.29
N LEU A 426 14.29 8.30 -30.78
CA LEU A 426 14.51 7.12 -31.60
C LEU A 426 13.20 6.54 -32.15
N ASN A 427 12.11 6.57 -31.40
CA ASN A 427 10.78 6.17 -31.88
C ASN A 427 10.31 7.06 -33.05
N VAL A 428 10.59 8.36 -32.99
CA VAL A 428 10.25 9.33 -34.05
C VAL A 428 11.16 9.19 -35.27
N GLU A 429 12.46 8.99 -35.07
CA GLU A 429 13.42 8.90 -36.18
C GLU A 429 13.38 7.55 -36.92
N ASN A 430 13.09 6.46 -36.21
CA ASN A 430 13.19 5.09 -36.74
C ASN A 430 11.82 4.44 -36.98
N GLY A 431 10.75 4.97 -36.37
CA GLY A 431 9.37 4.55 -36.60
C GLY A 431 8.61 5.54 -37.51
N PRO A 432 7.45 5.17 -38.04
CA PRO A 432 6.56 6.09 -38.76
C PRO A 432 5.70 6.95 -37.79
N VAL A 433 6.29 7.39 -36.68
CA VAL A 433 5.57 8.08 -35.59
C VAL A 433 5.61 9.59 -35.81
N ASP A 434 4.45 10.19 -36.16
CA ASP A 434 4.31 11.64 -36.29
C ASP A 434 3.75 12.26 -35.01
N LEU A 435 4.59 12.93 -34.22
CA LEU A 435 4.21 13.56 -32.96
C LEU A 435 3.11 14.63 -33.12
N ASN A 436 2.87 15.17 -34.32
CA ASN A 436 1.78 16.13 -34.53
C ASN A 436 0.39 15.51 -34.24
N ASN A 437 0.28 14.19 -34.24
CA ASN A 437 -0.94 13.48 -33.87
C ASN A 437 -1.15 13.39 -32.34
N TRP A 438 -0.15 13.73 -31.53
CA TRP A 438 -0.20 13.70 -30.06
C TRP A 438 0.40 14.98 -29.45
N PRO A 439 -0.38 16.07 -29.36
CA PRO A 439 0.11 17.39 -28.94
C PRO A 439 0.83 17.41 -27.59
N ASP A 440 0.34 16.67 -26.59
CA ASP A 440 0.96 16.64 -25.25
C ASP A 440 2.33 15.94 -25.27
N VAL A 441 2.44 14.86 -26.04
CA VAL A 441 3.72 14.16 -26.27
C VAL A 441 4.67 15.07 -27.05
N LYS A 442 4.16 15.77 -28.06
CA LYS A 442 4.93 16.72 -28.86
C LYS A 442 5.46 17.86 -28.00
N GLU A 443 4.65 18.41 -27.11
CA GLU A 443 5.06 19.50 -26.21
C GLU A 443 6.16 19.03 -25.24
N ALA A 444 5.99 17.88 -24.59
CA ALA A 444 7.01 17.31 -23.73
C ALA A 444 8.31 17.00 -24.50
N PHE A 445 8.19 16.50 -25.73
CA PHE A 445 9.33 16.23 -26.60
C PHE A 445 10.07 17.50 -27.02
N ASP A 446 9.35 18.53 -27.46
CA ASP A 446 9.92 19.81 -27.88
C ASP A 446 10.61 20.52 -26.70
N ASN A 447 9.99 20.52 -25.51
CA ASN A 447 10.57 21.13 -24.31
C ASN A 447 11.82 20.38 -23.84
N ALA A 448 11.82 19.04 -23.89
CA ALA A 448 13.00 18.24 -23.59
C ALA A 448 14.11 18.47 -24.62
N ALA A 449 13.76 18.57 -25.91
CA ALA A 449 14.71 18.91 -26.96
C ALA A 449 15.32 20.29 -26.70
N GLU A 450 14.53 21.31 -26.40
CA GLU A 450 15.03 22.67 -26.08
C GLU A 450 15.95 22.67 -24.85
N LEU A 451 15.64 21.87 -23.83
CA LEU A 451 16.50 21.73 -22.64
C LEU A 451 17.88 21.14 -22.98
N PHE A 452 17.93 20.19 -23.92
CA PHE A 452 19.17 19.53 -24.35
C PHE A 452 19.84 20.19 -25.57
N ASP A 453 19.16 21.15 -26.22
CA ASP A 453 19.65 21.85 -27.40
C ASP A 453 20.69 22.92 -27.01
N ASN A 454 21.91 22.76 -27.50
CA ASN A 454 23.11 23.47 -27.04
C ASN A 454 23.45 24.70 -27.92
N ASP A 455 22.46 25.39 -28.49
CA ASP A 455 22.69 26.46 -29.47
C ASP A 455 23.16 27.82 -28.88
N GLY A 456 23.60 27.86 -27.60
CA GLY A 456 24.44 28.97 -27.10
C GLY A 456 24.25 29.46 -25.66
N ILE A 457 23.69 28.67 -24.75
CA ILE A 457 23.61 28.99 -23.30
C ILE A 457 24.26 27.83 -22.53
N ASP A 458 25.03 28.17 -21.47
CA ASP A 458 25.83 27.25 -20.65
C ASP A 458 25.29 25.81 -20.62
N ASP A 459 26.06 24.85 -21.16
CA ASP A 459 25.69 23.42 -21.26
C ASP A 459 25.00 22.96 -19.97
N ILE A 460 23.74 22.52 -20.08
CA ILE A 460 23.09 21.78 -19.01
C ILE A 460 23.87 20.48 -18.85
N VAL A 461 24.60 20.35 -17.74
CA VAL A 461 25.39 19.16 -17.41
C VAL A 461 24.75 18.37 -16.28
N PRO A 462 24.92 17.03 -16.25
CA PRO A 462 24.32 16.18 -15.23
C PRO A 462 24.74 16.52 -13.80
N GLU A 463 25.91 17.14 -13.58
CA GLU A 463 26.39 17.55 -12.26
C GLU A 463 25.91 18.93 -11.80
N GLN A 464 25.16 19.65 -12.64
CA GLN A 464 24.71 20.99 -12.26
C GLN A 464 23.61 20.95 -11.18
N THR A 465 23.47 22.06 -10.47
CA THR A 465 22.37 22.22 -9.52
C THR A 465 21.15 22.80 -10.23
N PHE A 466 20.06 22.04 -10.25
CA PHE A 466 18.78 22.45 -10.83
C PHE A 466 17.90 23.17 -9.80
N THR A 467 17.13 24.16 -10.26
CA THR A 467 16.04 24.76 -9.47
C THR A 467 14.90 23.77 -9.27
N GLU A 468 14.07 23.94 -8.23
CA GLU A 468 12.90 23.08 -8.00
C GLU A 468 11.93 23.07 -9.17
N GLN A 469 11.74 24.21 -9.85
CA GLN A 469 10.92 24.28 -11.06
C GLN A 469 11.52 23.41 -12.19
N GLN A 470 12.82 23.52 -12.45
CA GLN A 470 13.48 22.70 -13.48
C GLN A 470 13.40 21.21 -13.16
N LYS A 471 13.56 20.83 -11.88
CA LYS A 471 13.37 19.44 -11.43
C LYS A 471 11.94 18.96 -11.72
N SER A 472 10.94 19.76 -11.36
CA SER A 472 9.54 19.43 -11.61
C SER A 472 9.23 19.31 -13.10
N ASP A 473 9.72 20.24 -13.92
CA ASP A 473 9.50 20.24 -15.37
C ASP A 473 10.13 19.01 -16.02
N MET A 474 11.39 18.69 -15.67
CA MET A 474 12.07 17.50 -16.17
C MET A 474 11.37 16.20 -15.78
N VAL A 475 10.86 16.11 -14.55
CA VAL A 475 10.07 14.95 -14.10
C VAL A 475 8.76 14.86 -14.89
N ASN A 476 8.01 15.95 -15.02
CA ASN A 476 6.75 15.98 -15.76
C ASN A 476 6.92 15.56 -17.22
N TRP A 477 7.89 16.13 -17.93
CA TRP A 477 8.18 15.75 -19.31
C TRP A 477 8.64 14.30 -19.41
N SER A 478 9.45 13.83 -18.45
CA SER A 478 9.89 12.42 -18.44
C SER A 478 8.72 11.45 -18.29
N SER A 479 7.71 11.78 -17.48
CA SER A 479 6.51 10.96 -17.32
C SER A 479 5.68 10.89 -18.60
N VAL A 480 5.47 12.02 -19.29
CA VAL A 480 4.73 12.04 -20.56
C VAL A 480 5.45 11.22 -21.63
N LEU A 481 6.78 11.37 -21.74
CA LEU A 481 7.58 10.63 -22.71
C LEU A 481 7.69 9.14 -22.35
N ASP A 482 7.72 8.78 -21.08
CA ASP A 482 7.66 7.37 -20.65
C ASP A 482 6.34 6.71 -21.07
N LEU A 483 5.20 7.37 -20.86
CA LEU A 483 3.90 6.86 -21.31
C LEU A 483 3.86 6.68 -22.84
N PHE A 484 4.47 7.60 -23.60
CA PHE A 484 4.62 7.46 -25.05
C PHE A 484 5.50 6.28 -25.46
N ASN A 485 6.68 6.14 -24.84
CA ASN A 485 7.65 5.08 -25.13
C ASN A 485 7.12 3.69 -24.78
N ASN A 486 6.24 3.58 -23.77
CA ASN A 486 5.55 2.34 -23.41
C ASN A 486 4.26 2.11 -24.22
N GLY A 487 3.94 2.98 -25.19
CA GLY A 487 2.78 2.83 -26.07
C GLY A 487 1.43 3.04 -25.37
N ILE A 488 1.43 3.68 -24.20
CA ILE A 488 0.21 4.08 -23.48
C ILE A 488 -0.36 5.36 -24.09
N LEU A 489 0.51 6.33 -24.39
CA LEU A 489 0.23 7.46 -25.28
C LEU A 489 0.87 7.18 -26.64
N GLY A 490 0.32 7.72 -27.72
CA GLY A 490 0.88 7.48 -29.06
C GLY A 490 0.21 6.33 -29.83
N PRO A 491 0.92 5.72 -30.80
CA PRO A 491 0.36 4.73 -31.71
C PRO A 491 0.27 3.29 -31.13
N GLY A 492 0.63 3.09 -29.86
CA GLY A 492 0.70 1.75 -29.23
C GLY A 492 2.11 1.16 -29.22
N HIS A 493 2.33 0.07 -28.47
CA HIS A 493 3.63 -0.56 -28.27
C HIS A 493 3.92 -1.67 -29.30
N CYS A 494 5.18 -1.84 -29.72
CA CYS A 494 5.58 -2.95 -30.60
C CYS A 494 5.80 -4.25 -29.82
N ASP A 495 5.31 -5.39 -30.32
CA ASP A 495 5.53 -6.71 -29.69
C ASP A 495 6.95 -7.28 -29.92
#